data_AF-A0AAD8ZWH0-F1
#
_entry.id   AF-A0AAD8ZWH0-F1
#
_cell.length_a   1.000
_cell.length_b   1.000
_cell.length_c   1.000
_cell.angle_alpha   90.00
_cell.angle_beta   90.00
_cell.angle_gamma   90.00
#
_symmetry.space_group_name_H-M   'P 1'
#
loop_
_entity.id
_entity.type
_entity.pdbx_description
1 polymer ?
#
loop_
_entity_poly.entity_id
_entity_poly.type
_entity_poly.pdbx_seq_one_letter_code
_entity_poly.pdbx_strand_id
1 'polypeptide(L)'
;MLHLLCRHWGHLLSNTPVMPQCVPPTITIIFCHFRTAGILVSYQQCSFSGKVCHAQGRVTLLFQSAGNPMCKLAVVMCRSKSAGLNSTRHSQHSMILVPMDTPGVRKIRPLTVFGQDDASHGGHFEIHFDNVRVPTSHILLGEGRGFEIAQGRLGPGRLHHCMRAVGVAERALELLCQRAASRCAFRKMLYQHEVVSHWIAECRLAIEQTRLLALHAAYTLDTHGNKAARKQIAMIKVAAGRMACKVVDCAIQVHGGAGVSEDFPLAQMYAYVRTLRLADGPDEVHLSSIARLELTDQLRRTAAKL
;
A
#
# COMPACT_ATOMS: atom_id res chain seq x y z
N MET A 1 -2.36 -15.23 17.12
CA MET A 1 -2.61 -13.97 16.38
C MET A 1 -3.25 -14.20 15.00
N LEU A 2 -2.81 -15.20 14.22
CA LEU A 2 -3.45 -15.60 12.94
C LEU A 2 -4.95 -15.98 13.07
N HIS A 3 -5.37 -16.56 14.20
CA HIS A 3 -6.75 -17.03 14.39
C HIS A 3 -7.79 -15.91 14.64
N LEU A 4 -7.36 -14.73 15.09
CA LEU A 4 -8.25 -13.59 15.39
C LEU A 4 -8.51 -12.71 14.16
N LEU A 5 -7.63 -12.72 13.17
CA LEU A 5 -7.77 -11.92 11.95
C LEU A 5 -8.76 -12.51 10.94
N CYS A 6 -9.07 -13.81 10.94
CA CYS A 6 -10.06 -14.35 10.00
C CYS A 6 -11.52 -14.10 10.42
N ARG A 7 -11.83 -13.97 11.73
CA ARG A 7 -13.22 -13.82 12.19
C ARG A 7 -13.74 -12.37 12.21
N HIS A 8 -12.87 -11.37 12.18
CA HIS A 8 -13.28 -9.97 12.40
C HIS A 8 -13.61 -9.18 11.13
N TRP A 9 -13.34 -9.72 9.94
CA TRP A 9 -13.50 -8.98 8.67
C TRP A 9 -14.86 -9.16 7.99
N GLY A 10 -15.76 -9.98 8.55
CA GLY A 10 -17.11 -10.18 8.02
C GLY A 10 -18.17 -9.17 8.47
N HIS A 11 -17.89 -8.33 9.49
CA HIS A 11 -18.92 -7.51 10.15
C HIS A 11 -18.73 -5.98 10.07
N LEU A 12 -17.67 -5.49 9.42
CA LEU A 12 -17.33 -4.05 9.42
C LEU A 12 -17.92 -3.24 8.24
N LEU A 13 -18.90 -3.79 7.51
CA LEU A 13 -19.61 -3.08 6.43
C LEU A 13 -21.14 -2.96 6.62
N SER A 14 -21.66 -3.23 7.80
CA SER A 14 -23.09 -3.04 8.11
C SER A 14 -23.30 -2.07 9.28
N ASN A 15 -23.62 -0.80 8.94
CA ASN A 15 -24.33 0.24 9.70
C ASN A 15 -24.28 0.32 11.26
N THR A 16 -23.92 1.53 11.73
CA THR A 16 -24.31 2.28 12.99
C THR A 16 -23.44 2.11 14.27
N PRO A 17 -23.57 2.96 15.33
CA PRO A 17 -23.11 4.35 15.49
C PRO A 17 -22.18 4.58 16.74
N VAL A 18 -21.93 5.84 17.10
CA VAL A 18 -20.93 6.39 18.06
C VAL A 18 -21.13 6.04 19.55
N MET A 19 -20.01 5.97 20.34
CA MET A 19 -19.77 6.23 21.81
C MET A 19 -19.34 5.00 22.68
N PRO A 20 -18.83 5.14 23.95
CA PRO A 20 -17.45 5.54 24.32
C PRO A 20 -16.74 4.62 25.40
N GLN A 21 -15.39 4.75 25.47
CA GLN A 21 -14.41 4.58 26.59
C GLN A 21 -14.34 3.35 27.56
N CYS A 22 -13.07 2.97 27.82
CA CYS A 22 -12.42 2.42 29.04
C CYS A 22 -12.19 0.90 29.25
N VAL A 23 -10.96 0.42 28.99
CA VAL A 23 -10.25 -0.72 29.66
C VAL A 23 -8.70 -0.45 29.66
N PRO A 24 -7.89 -0.84 30.69
CA PRO A 24 -6.52 -0.35 30.98
C PRO A 24 -5.36 -1.00 30.18
N PRO A 25 -4.09 -0.55 30.37
CA PRO A 25 -3.03 -0.69 29.38
C PRO A 25 -2.25 -2.00 29.51
N THR A 26 -2.39 -2.88 28.53
CA THR A 26 -1.34 -3.82 28.15
C THR A 26 -0.83 -3.36 26.80
N ILE A 27 0.46 -3.04 26.70
CA ILE A 27 1.12 -2.50 25.50
C ILE A 27 1.02 -3.55 24.37
N THR A 28 -0.11 -3.52 23.69
CA THR A 28 -0.31 -4.14 22.39
C THR A 28 0.01 -3.04 21.40
N ILE A 29 1.11 -3.17 20.67
CA ILE A 29 1.44 -2.27 19.56
C ILE A 29 0.43 -2.58 18.44
N ILE A 30 -0.76 -2.01 18.59
CA ILE A 30 -1.77 -1.94 17.55
C ILE A 30 -1.21 -0.93 16.56
N PHE A 31 -0.62 -1.41 15.45
CA PHE A 31 -0.39 -0.59 14.27
C PHE A 31 -1.75 -0.25 13.65
N CYS A 32 -2.47 0.63 14.34
CA CYS A 32 -3.69 1.24 13.88
C CYS A 32 -3.32 2.14 12.70
N HIS A 33 -4.20 2.17 11.70
CA HIS A 33 -4.18 3.10 10.59
C HIS A 33 -3.57 4.45 10.98
N PHE A 34 -2.41 4.80 10.40
CA PHE A 34 -2.03 6.21 10.33
C PHE A 34 -2.99 6.91 9.36
N ARG A 35 -4.22 7.19 9.82
CA ARG A 35 -5.14 8.19 9.23
C ARG A 35 -4.63 9.63 9.47
N THR A 36 -3.53 9.77 10.21
CA THR A 36 -2.99 11.06 10.70
C THR A 36 -1.60 11.41 10.16
N ALA A 37 -0.91 10.50 9.45
CA ALA A 37 0.41 10.77 8.88
C ALA A 37 0.51 10.24 7.45
N GLY A 38 0.48 11.14 6.47
CA GLY A 38 0.98 10.86 5.13
C GLY A 38 2.50 10.73 5.19
N ILE A 39 3.05 9.67 4.60
CA ILE A 39 4.51 9.47 4.53
C ILE A 39 4.95 9.49 3.09
N LEU A 40 6.02 10.25 2.87
CA LEU A 40 6.47 10.72 1.58
C LEU A 40 7.90 10.22 1.34
N VAL A 41 8.08 9.46 0.26
CA VAL A 41 9.42 9.23 -0.30
C VAL A 41 9.62 10.29 -1.38
N SER A 42 10.24 11.41 -1.01
CA SER A 42 10.65 12.42 -1.98
C SER A 42 12.16 12.46 -2.10
N TYR A 43 12.67 12.82 -3.27
CA TYR A 43 14.08 13.15 -3.45
C TYR A 43 14.25 14.66 -3.24
N GLN A 44 14.22 15.08 -1.98
CA GLN A 44 14.57 16.45 -1.60
C GLN A 44 16.06 16.58 -1.31
N GLN A 45 16.61 17.79 -1.41
CA GLN A 45 17.97 18.06 -0.95
C GLN A 45 17.87 18.67 0.46
N CYS A 46 18.50 18.03 1.43
CA CYS A 46 18.63 18.55 2.79
C CYS A 46 20.07 18.96 3.07
N SER A 47 20.24 20.12 3.68
CA SER A 47 21.52 20.56 4.25
C SER A 47 21.37 20.82 5.74
N PHE A 48 22.38 20.41 6.51
CA PHE A 48 22.41 20.59 7.94
C PHE A 48 23.33 21.76 8.28
N SER A 49 22.85 22.72 9.08
CA SER A 49 23.63 23.84 9.59
C SER A 49 23.37 23.99 11.08
N GLY A 50 24.33 23.55 11.90
CA GLY A 50 24.19 23.55 13.35
C GLY A 50 22.99 22.72 13.84
N LYS A 51 22.07 23.35 14.59
CA LYS A 51 20.85 22.71 15.13
C LYS A 51 19.65 22.72 14.17
N VAL A 52 19.82 23.22 12.94
CA VAL A 52 18.73 23.40 11.97
C VAL A 52 19.00 22.54 10.73
N CYS A 53 17.98 21.78 10.34
CA CYS A 53 17.90 21.14 9.04
C CYS A 53 17.14 22.05 8.07
N HIS A 54 17.74 22.31 6.91
CA HIS A 54 17.11 23.00 5.80
C HIS A 54 16.69 21.96 4.76
N ALA A 55 15.38 21.84 4.53
CA ALA A 55 14.81 21.02 3.47
C ALA A 55 14.39 21.91 2.30
N GLN A 56 14.88 21.60 1.10
CA GLN A 56 14.49 22.28 -0.13
C GLN A 56 14.17 21.25 -1.22
N GLY A 57 13.02 21.44 -1.85
CA GLY A 57 12.67 20.72 -3.06
C GLY A 57 11.17 20.62 -3.31
N ARG A 58 10.84 20.15 -4.50
CA ARG A 58 9.45 19.88 -4.90
C ARG A 58 9.15 18.41 -4.67
N VAL A 59 7.97 18.12 -4.13
CA VAL A 59 7.45 16.76 -4.13
C VAL A 59 6.25 16.68 -5.05
N THR A 60 6.53 16.15 -6.23
CA THR A 60 5.58 16.14 -7.33
C THR A 60 4.61 14.96 -7.25
N LEU A 61 4.76 14.02 -6.30
CA LEU A 61 3.99 12.77 -6.31
C LEU A 61 3.35 12.41 -4.95
N LEU A 62 2.02 12.28 -5.01
CA LEU A 62 1.07 11.60 -4.11
C LEU A 62 1.38 11.68 -2.60
N PHE A 63 1.25 12.87 -1.99
CA PHE A 63 1.12 12.93 -0.54
C PHE A 63 -0.30 12.51 -0.13
N GLN A 64 -0.45 11.25 0.28
CA GLN A 64 -1.74 10.73 0.73
C GLN A 64 -2.17 11.39 2.04
N SER A 65 -3.46 11.68 2.16
CA SER A 65 -4.12 12.25 3.34
C SER A 65 -3.75 13.70 3.69
N ALA A 66 -3.03 14.43 2.84
CA ALA A 66 -2.67 15.84 3.09
C ALA A 66 -3.87 16.80 3.15
N GLY A 67 -4.99 16.42 2.53
CA GLY A 67 -6.24 17.17 2.57
C GLY A 67 -6.97 17.01 3.90
N ASN A 68 -6.66 15.99 4.69
CA ASN A 68 -7.28 15.78 6.00
C ASN A 68 -6.81 16.86 6.99
N PRO A 69 -7.73 17.64 7.62
CA PRO A 69 -7.37 18.64 8.62
C PRO A 69 -6.56 18.10 9.81
N MET A 70 -6.68 16.79 10.08
CA MET A 70 -5.95 16.07 11.13
C MET A 70 -4.53 15.67 10.73
N CYS A 71 -4.14 15.82 9.46
CA CYS A 71 -2.76 15.59 9.02
C CYS A 71 -1.89 16.78 9.46
N LYS A 72 -1.27 16.65 10.63
CA LYS A 72 -0.40 17.70 11.23
C LYS A 72 1.09 17.44 11.03
N LEU A 73 1.48 16.24 10.60
CA LEU A 73 2.87 15.83 10.51
C LEU A 73 3.13 15.08 9.20
N ALA A 74 4.21 15.46 8.52
CA ALA A 74 4.77 14.75 7.40
C ALA A 74 6.05 14.01 7.81
N VAL A 75 6.22 12.81 7.28
CA VAL A 75 7.51 12.11 7.32
C VAL A 75 8.12 12.16 5.93
N VAL A 76 9.27 12.83 5.84
CA VAL A 76 9.89 13.22 4.57
C VAL A 76 11.24 12.56 4.45
N MET A 77 11.43 11.80 3.36
CA MET A 77 12.75 11.37 2.95
C MET A 77 13.45 12.52 2.22
N CYS A 78 14.73 12.74 2.51
CA CYS A 78 15.56 13.66 1.76
C CYS A 78 17.00 13.16 1.64
N ARG A 79 17.68 13.61 0.60
CA ARG A 79 19.09 13.37 0.33
C ARG A 79 19.94 14.31 1.18
N SER A 80 20.82 13.73 1.99
CA SER A 80 21.75 14.47 2.83
C SER A 80 22.96 14.95 2.04
N LYS A 81 23.30 16.25 2.13
CA LYS A 81 24.53 16.79 1.52
C LYS A 81 25.83 16.27 2.17
N SER A 82 25.80 15.81 3.43
CA SER A 82 26.99 15.35 4.16
C SER A 82 27.50 13.95 3.75
N ALA A 83 26.95 13.40 2.66
CA ALA A 83 27.43 12.19 2.01
C ALA A 83 28.82 12.45 1.38
N GLY A 84 29.88 12.38 2.18
CA GLY A 84 31.26 12.50 1.72
C GLY A 84 31.63 11.43 0.67
N LEU A 85 32.81 11.55 0.06
CA LEU A 85 33.32 10.64 -0.99
C LEU A 85 33.24 9.15 -0.62
N ASN A 86 33.26 8.81 0.68
CA ASN A 86 33.22 7.44 1.20
C ASN A 86 31.81 6.94 1.58
N SER A 87 30.75 7.72 1.32
CA SER A 87 29.38 7.29 1.59
C SER A 87 28.89 6.27 0.55
N THR A 88 28.36 5.14 1.01
CA THR A 88 27.72 4.18 0.09
C THR A 88 26.48 4.81 -0.55
N ARG A 89 26.10 4.38 -1.76
CA ARG A 89 24.88 4.84 -2.45
C ARG A 89 23.62 4.77 -1.57
N HIS A 90 23.56 3.81 -0.65
CA HIS A 90 22.42 3.59 0.24
C HIS A 90 22.44 4.42 1.54
N SER A 91 23.52 5.13 1.84
CA SER A 91 23.65 5.97 3.05
C SER A 91 23.50 7.46 2.76
N GLN A 92 23.01 7.84 1.58
CA GLN A 92 22.90 9.25 1.16
C GLN A 92 21.57 9.92 1.56
N HIS A 93 20.67 9.23 2.25
CA HIS A 93 19.33 9.73 2.54
C HIS A 93 18.98 9.62 4.02
N SER A 94 18.20 10.57 4.51
CA SER A 94 17.66 10.63 5.88
C SER A 94 16.14 10.73 5.84
N MET A 95 15.51 10.40 6.97
CA MET A 95 14.06 10.55 7.17
C MET A 95 13.84 11.62 8.24
N ILE A 96 12.98 12.59 7.98
CA ILE A 96 12.80 13.77 8.83
C ILE A 96 11.32 14.02 9.09
N LEU A 97 10.98 14.41 10.32
CA LEU A 97 9.65 14.85 10.71
C LEU A 97 9.45 16.34 10.41
N VAL A 98 8.40 16.67 9.66
CA VAL A 98 8.08 18.05 9.27
C VAL A 98 6.62 18.36 9.65
N PRO A 99 6.37 19.23 10.64
CA PRO A 99 5.02 19.74 10.91
C PRO A 99 4.42 20.40 9.67
N MET A 100 3.14 20.12 9.38
CA MET A 100 2.48 20.58 8.15
C MET A 100 2.23 22.09 8.12
N ASP A 101 2.29 22.76 9.27
CA ASP A 101 2.21 24.21 9.46
C ASP A 101 3.58 24.91 9.42
N THR A 102 4.67 24.17 9.22
CA THR A 102 6.02 24.75 9.14
C THR A 102 6.09 25.75 7.97
N PRO A 103 6.59 26.99 8.19
CA PRO A 103 6.78 27.95 7.11
C PRO A 103 7.56 27.36 5.93
N GLY A 104 7.04 27.55 4.72
CA GLY A 104 7.59 26.99 3.49
C GLY A 104 6.93 25.68 3.02
N VAL A 105 6.12 25.02 3.85
CA VAL A 105 5.30 23.88 3.42
C VAL A 105 4.07 24.40 2.69
N ARG A 106 3.93 24.06 1.40
CA ARG A 106 2.84 24.55 0.54
C ARG A 106 2.10 23.39 -0.11
N LYS A 107 0.81 23.23 0.22
CA LYS A 107 -0.10 22.33 -0.51
C LYS A 107 -0.52 23.02 -1.80
N ILE A 108 -0.17 22.44 -2.95
CA ILE A 108 -0.34 23.08 -4.25
C ILE A 108 -1.69 22.72 -4.87
N ARG A 109 -1.97 21.43 -5.03
CA ARG A 109 -3.20 20.92 -5.64
C ARG A 109 -3.47 19.47 -5.29
N PRO A 110 -4.73 19.02 -5.31
CA PRO A 110 -5.06 17.61 -5.28
C PRO A 110 -4.71 16.92 -6.61
N LEU A 111 -4.57 15.60 -6.56
CA LEU A 111 -4.30 14.70 -7.66
C LEU A 111 -5.43 13.67 -7.74
N THR A 112 -5.94 13.43 -8.95
CA THR A 112 -7.01 12.46 -9.18
C THR A 112 -6.48 11.17 -9.77
N VAL A 113 -7.11 10.04 -9.41
CA VAL A 113 -6.87 8.71 -9.98
C VAL A 113 -8.12 8.29 -10.74
N PHE A 114 -8.02 8.15 -12.07
CA PHE A 114 -9.19 7.91 -12.93
C PHE A 114 -10.35 8.91 -12.68
N GLY A 115 -10.01 10.18 -12.44
CA GLY A 115 -10.98 11.23 -12.13
C GLY A 115 -11.48 11.25 -10.67
N GLN A 116 -11.12 10.28 -9.84
CA GLN A 116 -11.50 10.23 -8.42
C GLN A 116 -10.47 10.95 -7.54
N ASP A 117 -10.93 11.75 -6.59
CA ASP A 117 -10.08 12.59 -5.72
C ASP A 117 -9.66 11.92 -4.40
N ASP A 118 -10.26 10.78 -4.06
CA ASP A 118 -10.07 10.03 -2.80
C ASP A 118 -10.29 10.90 -1.54
N ALA A 119 -11.24 11.85 -1.60
CA ALA A 119 -11.48 12.83 -0.53
C ALA A 119 -11.79 12.20 0.84
N SER A 120 -12.48 11.05 0.88
CA SER A 120 -12.81 10.35 2.13
C SER A 120 -11.58 9.86 2.91
N HIS A 121 -10.44 9.68 2.24
CA HIS A 121 -9.15 9.34 2.83
C HIS A 121 -8.20 10.55 2.91
N GLY A 122 -8.71 11.76 2.64
CA GLY A 122 -7.95 13.00 2.63
C GLY A 122 -7.18 13.27 1.34
N GLY A 123 -7.45 12.50 0.29
CA GLY A 123 -6.93 12.69 -1.07
C GLY A 123 -5.42 12.52 -1.23
N HIS A 124 -4.95 12.80 -2.44
CA HIS A 124 -3.53 12.82 -2.78
C HIS A 124 -3.13 14.23 -3.23
N PHE A 125 -2.02 14.76 -2.72
CA PHE A 125 -1.63 16.15 -3.00
C PHE A 125 -0.20 16.28 -3.54
N GLU A 126 -0.01 17.30 -4.38
CA GLU A 126 1.30 17.88 -4.66
C GLU A 126 1.65 18.86 -3.53
N ILE A 127 2.84 18.70 -2.93
CA ILE A 127 3.33 19.54 -1.83
C ILE A 127 4.74 20.04 -2.15
N HIS A 128 4.94 21.34 -2.03
CA HIS A 128 6.26 21.98 -2.16
C HIS A 128 6.83 22.29 -0.78
N PHE A 129 8.14 22.10 -0.64
CA PHE A 129 8.90 22.42 0.57
C PHE A 129 9.93 23.49 0.18
N ASP A 130 9.54 24.75 0.35
CA ASP A 130 10.31 25.91 -0.06
C ASP A 130 11.09 26.48 1.14
N ASN A 131 12.37 26.10 1.26
CA ASN A 131 13.27 26.53 2.33
C ASN A 131 12.70 26.23 3.74
N VAL A 132 12.11 25.04 3.89
CA VAL A 132 11.52 24.57 5.14
C VAL A 132 12.62 24.30 6.15
N ARG A 133 12.48 24.83 7.36
CA ARG A 133 13.46 24.69 8.45
C ARG A 133 12.86 23.92 9.60
N VAL A 134 13.54 22.86 10.03
CA VAL A 134 13.15 22.06 11.21
C VAL A 134 14.35 21.77 12.10
N PRO A 135 14.18 21.57 13.41
CA PRO A 135 15.27 21.17 14.30
C PRO A 135 15.93 19.87 13.86
N THR A 136 17.24 19.72 14.08
CA THR A 136 17.96 18.44 13.80
C THR A 136 17.45 17.27 14.63
N SER A 137 16.82 17.53 15.79
CA SER A 137 16.14 16.51 16.59
C SER A 137 14.93 15.87 15.89
N HIS A 138 14.46 16.43 14.77
CA HIS A 138 13.40 15.84 13.96
C HIS A 138 13.90 14.72 13.02
N ILE A 139 15.21 14.49 12.95
CA ILE A 139 15.78 13.38 12.17
C ILE A 139 15.43 12.08 12.88
N LEU A 140 14.82 11.15 12.14
CA LEU A 140 14.52 9.82 12.63
C LEU A 140 15.77 8.94 12.57
N LEU A 141 16.11 8.33 13.71
CA LEU A 141 17.22 7.39 13.94
C LEU A 141 18.64 7.97 13.74
N GLY A 142 18.88 8.72 12.66
CA GLY A 142 20.16 9.35 12.38
C GLY A 142 20.34 9.69 10.91
N GLU A 143 21.36 10.50 10.61
CA GLU A 143 21.69 10.87 9.24
C GLU A 143 22.11 9.63 8.41
N GLY A 144 21.67 9.54 7.16
CA GLY A 144 22.04 8.45 6.26
C GLY A 144 21.26 7.14 6.48
N ARG A 145 20.37 7.09 7.48
CA ARG A 145 19.54 5.92 7.82
C ARG A 145 18.17 5.90 7.12
N GLY A 146 17.91 6.80 6.18
CA GLY A 146 16.61 6.97 5.53
C GLY A 146 16.14 5.73 4.77
N PHE A 147 17.04 5.06 4.04
CA PHE A 147 16.69 3.82 3.32
C PHE A 147 16.33 2.67 4.25
N GLU A 148 17.02 2.55 5.39
CA GLU A 148 16.73 1.53 6.39
C GLU A 148 15.34 1.72 6.98
N ILE A 149 15.01 2.95 7.37
CA ILE A 149 13.69 3.30 7.90
C ILE A 149 12.61 3.02 6.84
N ALA A 150 12.84 3.42 5.59
CA ALA A 150 11.92 3.17 4.49
C ALA A 150 11.67 1.66 4.29
N GLN A 151 12.70 0.82 4.23
CA GLN A 151 12.52 -0.63 4.08
C GLN A 151 11.87 -1.28 5.32
N GLY A 152 12.21 -0.81 6.52
CA GLY A 152 11.61 -1.25 7.77
C GLY A 152 10.09 -1.06 7.77
N ARG A 153 9.62 0.11 7.30
CA ARG A 153 8.19 0.45 7.19
C ARG A 153 7.51 -0.24 6.01
N LEU A 154 8.13 -0.22 4.83
CA LEU A 154 7.47 -0.66 3.59
C LEU A 154 7.22 -2.17 3.55
N GLY A 155 7.98 -2.99 4.28
CA GLY A 155 7.72 -4.44 4.39
C GLY A 155 6.31 -4.74 4.90
N PRO A 156 5.98 -4.40 6.17
CA PRO A 156 4.63 -4.55 6.71
C PRO A 156 3.56 -3.78 5.94
N GLY A 157 3.87 -2.56 5.47
CA GLY A 157 2.95 -1.74 4.68
C GLY A 157 2.45 -2.46 3.42
N ARG A 158 3.36 -3.02 2.63
CA ARG A 158 3.03 -3.83 1.44
C ARG A 158 2.10 -4.98 1.78
N LEU A 159 2.38 -5.70 2.86
CA LEU A 159 1.60 -6.87 3.26
C LEU A 159 0.17 -6.48 3.67
N HIS A 160 -0.01 -5.39 4.42
CA HIS A 160 -1.35 -4.90 4.76
C HIS A 160 -2.18 -4.52 3.54
N HIS A 161 -1.58 -3.88 2.53
CA HIS A 161 -2.27 -3.59 1.27
C HIS A 161 -2.70 -4.87 0.54
N CYS A 162 -1.85 -5.90 0.54
CA CYS A 162 -2.17 -7.19 -0.07
C CYS A 162 -3.32 -7.91 0.64
N MET A 163 -3.34 -7.91 1.97
CA MET A 163 -4.43 -8.47 2.77
C MET A 163 -5.76 -7.79 2.46
N ARG A 164 -5.77 -6.45 2.36
CA ARG A 164 -6.96 -5.68 1.96
C ARG A 164 -7.37 -5.98 0.51
N ALA A 165 -6.42 -6.16 -0.41
CA ALA A 165 -6.71 -6.50 -1.81
C ALA A 165 -7.45 -7.85 -1.92
N VAL A 166 -7.12 -8.84 -1.08
CA VAL A 166 -7.89 -10.10 -1.00
C VAL A 166 -9.34 -9.85 -0.57
N GLY A 167 -9.57 -8.98 0.43
CA GLY A 167 -10.92 -8.60 0.85
C GLY A 167 -11.71 -7.89 -0.25
N VAL A 168 -11.08 -6.97 -0.98
CA VAL A 168 -11.68 -6.29 -2.14
C VAL A 168 -12.06 -7.31 -3.22
N ALA A 169 -11.19 -8.29 -3.51
CA ALA A 169 -11.47 -9.33 -4.49
C ALA A 169 -12.63 -10.25 -4.08
N GLU A 170 -12.74 -10.63 -2.80
CA GLU A 170 -13.91 -11.39 -2.31
C GLU A 170 -15.21 -10.61 -2.50
N ARG A 171 -15.22 -9.32 -2.16
CA ARG A 171 -16.41 -8.48 -2.38
C ARG A 171 -16.76 -8.37 -3.87
N ALA A 172 -15.77 -8.24 -4.74
CA ALA A 172 -16.00 -8.19 -6.18
C ALA A 172 -16.56 -9.51 -6.72
N LEU A 173 -16.05 -10.66 -6.25
CA LEU A 173 -16.57 -11.98 -6.62
C LEU A 173 -18.01 -12.19 -6.12
N GLU A 174 -18.33 -11.74 -4.91
CA GLU A 174 -19.70 -11.78 -4.39
C GLU A 174 -20.66 -10.99 -5.29
N LEU A 175 -20.31 -9.75 -5.63
CA LEU A 175 -21.10 -8.91 -6.54
C LEU A 175 -21.23 -9.56 -7.92
N LEU A 176 -20.15 -10.13 -8.46
CA LEU A 176 -20.14 -10.85 -9.72
C LEU A 176 -21.17 -12.00 -9.69
N CYS A 177 -21.13 -12.86 -8.67
CA CYS A 177 -22.05 -13.99 -8.54
C CYS A 177 -23.52 -13.54 -8.37
N GLN A 178 -23.77 -12.53 -7.53
CA GLN A 178 -25.11 -11.95 -7.35
C GLN A 178 -25.67 -11.41 -8.66
N ARG A 179 -24.85 -10.68 -9.43
CA ARG A 179 -25.24 -10.15 -10.74
C ARG A 179 -25.46 -11.27 -11.75
N ALA A 180 -24.59 -12.27 -11.75
CA ALA A 180 -24.68 -13.39 -12.67
C ALA A 180 -25.94 -14.23 -12.46
N ALA A 181 -26.39 -14.36 -11.20
CA ALA A 181 -27.59 -15.10 -10.80
C ALA A 181 -28.91 -14.32 -10.99
N SER A 182 -28.86 -12.99 -11.06
CA SER A 182 -30.05 -12.14 -11.13
C SER A 182 -30.40 -11.62 -12.53
N ARG A 183 -29.49 -11.76 -13.51
CA ARG A 183 -29.69 -11.25 -14.88
C ARG A 183 -29.86 -12.38 -15.88
N CYS A 184 -30.90 -12.27 -16.70
CA CYS A 184 -31.15 -13.16 -17.83
C CYS A 184 -30.79 -12.46 -19.14
N ALA A 185 -30.03 -13.15 -19.99
CA ALA A 185 -29.72 -12.74 -21.35
C ALA A 185 -29.74 -13.97 -22.26
N PHE A 186 -30.30 -13.85 -23.47
CA PHE A 186 -30.45 -14.98 -24.39
C PHE A 186 -31.13 -16.21 -23.75
N ARG A 187 -32.20 -15.96 -22.97
CA ARG A 187 -33.02 -16.97 -22.26
C ARG A 187 -32.27 -17.81 -21.21
N LYS A 188 -31.08 -17.37 -20.78
CA LYS A 188 -30.28 -18.00 -19.73
C LYS A 188 -29.85 -16.97 -18.70
N MET A 189 -29.77 -17.37 -17.44
CA MET A 189 -29.06 -16.58 -16.43
C MET A 189 -27.60 -16.44 -16.84
N LEU A 190 -26.96 -15.32 -16.48
CA LEU A 190 -25.59 -15.07 -16.93
C LEU A 190 -24.62 -16.16 -16.52
N TYR A 191 -24.76 -16.72 -15.31
CA TYR A 191 -23.89 -17.83 -14.87
C TYR A 191 -24.04 -19.10 -15.74
N GLN A 192 -25.16 -19.29 -16.44
CA GLN A 192 -25.38 -20.45 -17.32
C GLN A 192 -24.68 -20.29 -18.69
N HIS A 193 -24.13 -19.11 -18.98
CA HIS A 193 -23.19 -18.95 -20.08
C HIS A 193 -21.81 -19.36 -19.59
N GLU A 194 -21.25 -20.40 -20.21
CA GLU A 194 -20.07 -21.11 -19.74
C GLU A 194 -18.86 -20.19 -19.47
N VAL A 195 -18.65 -19.17 -20.31
CA VAL A 195 -17.58 -18.17 -20.11
C VAL A 195 -17.70 -17.44 -18.76
N VAL A 196 -18.91 -17.08 -18.34
CA VAL A 196 -19.14 -16.43 -17.04
C VAL A 196 -18.89 -17.41 -15.89
N SER A 197 -19.31 -18.66 -16.04
CA SER A 197 -18.99 -19.73 -15.08
C SER A 197 -17.48 -19.94 -14.93
N HIS A 198 -16.74 -19.95 -16.05
CA HIS A 198 -15.28 -20.04 -16.02
C HIS A 198 -14.64 -18.84 -15.30
N TRP A 199 -15.13 -17.62 -15.52
CA TRP A 199 -14.64 -16.45 -14.79
C TRP A 199 -14.87 -16.56 -13.28
N ILE A 200 -16.02 -17.06 -12.84
CA ILE A 200 -16.29 -17.31 -11.41
C ILE A 200 -15.26 -18.29 -10.83
N ALA A 201 -15.03 -19.41 -11.52
CA ALA A 201 -14.06 -20.42 -11.10
C ALA A 201 -12.64 -19.88 -11.04
N GLU A 202 -12.20 -19.20 -12.10
CA GLU A 202 -10.89 -18.54 -12.21
C GLU A 202 -10.66 -17.49 -11.11
N CYS A 203 -11.69 -16.69 -10.80
CA CYS A 203 -11.62 -15.72 -9.71
C CYS A 203 -11.43 -16.41 -8.35
N ARG A 204 -12.21 -17.47 -8.06
CA ARG A 204 -12.07 -18.24 -6.82
C ARG A 204 -10.67 -18.84 -6.69
N LEU A 205 -10.15 -19.48 -7.74
CA LEU A 205 -8.80 -20.06 -7.75
C LEU A 205 -7.74 -18.99 -7.46
N ALA A 206 -7.79 -17.86 -8.16
CA ALA A 206 -6.82 -16.78 -8.00
C ALA A 206 -6.85 -16.17 -6.59
N ILE A 207 -8.05 -16.00 -6.02
CA ILE A 207 -8.23 -15.50 -4.65
C ILE A 207 -7.60 -16.45 -3.63
N GLU A 208 -7.87 -17.75 -3.70
CA GLU A 208 -7.30 -18.73 -2.75
C GLU A 208 -5.78 -18.81 -2.84
N GLN A 209 -5.24 -18.90 -4.06
CA GLN A 209 -3.79 -18.92 -4.29
C GLN A 209 -3.11 -17.68 -3.69
N THR A 210 -3.70 -16.51 -3.90
CA THR A 210 -3.17 -15.25 -3.38
C THR A 210 -3.32 -15.13 -1.87
N ARG A 211 -4.44 -15.59 -1.29
CA ARG A 211 -4.67 -15.60 0.16
C ARG A 211 -3.63 -16.46 0.87
N LEU A 212 -3.37 -17.67 0.37
CA LEU A 212 -2.37 -18.56 0.95
C LEU A 212 -0.96 -17.97 0.85
N LEU A 213 -0.64 -17.32 -0.27
CA LEU A 213 0.64 -16.61 -0.42
C LEU A 213 0.77 -15.43 0.56
N ALA A 214 -0.32 -14.70 0.84
CA ALA A 214 -0.33 -13.63 1.85
C ALA A 214 -0.13 -14.17 3.27
N LEU A 215 -0.80 -15.28 3.61
CA LEU A 215 -0.63 -15.95 4.90
C LEU A 215 0.80 -16.48 5.07
N HIS A 216 1.40 -17.04 4.02
CA HIS A 216 2.79 -17.48 4.04
C HIS A 216 3.74 -16.29 4.28
N ALA A 217 3.55 -15.17 3.58
CA ALA A 217 4.35 -13.97 3.79
C ALA A 217 4.21 -13.40 5.21
N ALA A 218 2.98 -13.40 5.75
CA ALA A 218 2.70 -12.99 7.13
C ALA A 218 3.40 -13.91 8.13
N TYR A 219 3.26 -15.22 7.96
CA TYR A 219 3.91 -16.21 8.81
C TYR A 219 5.44 -16.03 8.81
N THR A 220 6.07 -15.90 7.63
CA THR A 220 7.52 -15.66 7.54
C THR A 220 7.93 -14.37 8.23
N LEU A 221 7.13 -13.30 8.09
CA LEU A 221 7.39 -12.02 8.75
C LEU A 221 7.35 -12.15 10.27
N ASP A 222 6.33 -12.81 10.80
CA ASP A 222 6.14 -13.00 12.25
C ASP A 222 7.21 -13.90 12.86
N THR A 223 7.64 -14.93 12.15
CA THR A 223 8.55 -15.96 12.69
C THR A 223 10.03 -15.70 12.41
N HIS A 224 10.37 -15.04 11.30
CA HIS A 224 11.76 -14.84 10.85
C HIS A 224 12.12 -13.35 10.63
N GLY A 225 11.17 -12.44 10.80
CA GLY A 225 11.37 -11.00 10.67
C GLY A 225 11.44 -10.50 9.23
N ASN A 226 11.52 -9.17 9.10
CA ASN A 226 11.36 -8.46 7.82
C ASN A 226 12.43 -8.80 6.77
N LYS A 227 13.69 -9.01 7.20
CA LYS A 227 14.78 -9.36 6.27
C LYS A 227 14.55 -10.72 5.61
N ALA A 228 14.12 -11.72 6.36
CA ALA A 228 13.84 -13.06 5.85
C ALA A 228 12.58 -13.09 4.98
N ALA A 229 11.54 -12.34 5.37
CA ALA A 229 10.28 -12.26 4.63
C ALA A 229 10.34 -11.43 3.33
N ARG A 230 11.48 -10.81 3.02
CA ARG A 230 11.63 -9.90 1.87
C ARG A 230 11.16 -10.52 0.55
N LYS A 231 11.51 -11.79 0.30
CA LYS A 231 11.14 -12.49 -0.94
C LYS A 231 9.64 -12.73 -1.00
N GLN A 232 9.06 -13.24 0.08
CA GLN A 232 7.62 -13.53 0.20
C GLN A 232 6.78 -12.26 0.09
N ILE A 233 7.19 -11.16 0.73
CA ILE A 233 6.53 -9.85 0.64
C ILE A 233 6.56 -9.31 -0.81
N ALA A 234 7.69 -9.47 -1.51
CA ALA A 234 7.77 -9.07 -2.92
C ALA A 234 6.85 -9.93 -3.81
N MET A 235 6.82 -11.25 -3.61
CA MET A 235 5.94 -12.16 -4.36
C MET A 235 4.46 -11.81 -4.17
N ILE A 236 4.00 -11.66 -2.92
CA ILE A 236 2.60 -11.33 -2.65
C ILE A 236 2.23 -9.93 -3.18
N LYS A 237 3.15 -8.96 -3.13
CA LYS A 237 2.91 -7.61 -3.64
C LYS A 237 2.57 -7.60 -5.13
N VAL A 238 3.23 -8.43 -5.93
CA VAL A 238 2.92 -8.58 -7.36
C VAL A 238 1.64 -9.38 -7.56
N ALA A 239 1.51 -10.52 -6.89
CA ALA A 239 0.38 -11.42 -7.07
C ALA A 239 -0.96 -10.76 -6.70
N ALA A 240 -1.02 -10.10 -5.54
CA ALA A 240 -2.25 -9.51 -5.01
C ALA A 240 -2.77 -8.36 -5.88
N GLY A 241 -1.90 -7.47 -6.36
CA GLY A 241 -2.30 -6.36 -7.23
C GLY A 241 -2.90 -6.85 -8.55
N ARG A 242 -2.28 -7.87 -9.17
CA ARG A 242 -2.75 -8.45 -10.43
C ARG A 242 -4.04 -9.24 -10.27
N MET A 243 -4.11 -10.10 -9.25
CA MET A 243 -5.30 -10.86 -8.91
C MET A 243 -6.49 -9.93 -8.70
N ALA A 244 -6.34 -8.92 -7.84
CA ALA A 244 -7.45 -8.03 -7.51
C ALA A 244 -7.92 -7.22 -8.73
N CYS A 245 -7.01 -6.76 -9.59
CA CYS A 245 -7.39 -6.14 -10.87
C CYS A 245 -8.22 -7.10 -11.73
N LYS A 246 -7.77 -8.36 -11.91
CA LYS A 246 -8.48 -9.36 -12.74
C LYS A 246 -9.89 -9.64 -12.20
N VAL A 247 -10.03 -9.87 -10.89
CA VAL A 247 -11.33 -10.21 -10.28
C VAL A 247 -12.31 -9.03 -10.37
N VAL A 248 -11.86 -7.82 -10.07
CA VAL A 248 -12.71 -6.62 -10.16
C VAL A 248 -13.12 -6.36 -11.61
N ASP A 249 -12.21 -6.52 -12.57
CA ASP A 249 -12.51 -6.34 -13.99
C ASP A 249 -13.53 -7.37 -14.51
N CYS A 250 -13.41 -8.65 -14.11
CA CYS A 250 -14.44 -9.65 -14.39
C CYS A 250 -15.81 -9.27 -13.80
N ALA A 251 -15.83 -8.71 -12.58
CA ALA A 251 -17.07 -8.25 -11.97
C ALA A 251 -17.67 -7.05 -12.72
N ILE A 252 -16.86 -6.08 -13.15
CA ILE A 252 -17.28 -4.97 -14.03
C ILE A 252 -17.91 -5.53 -15.31
N GLN A 253 -17.23 -6.45 -15.97
CA GLN A 253 -17.68 -7.03 -17.23
C GLN A 253 -19.05 -7.72 -17.10
N VAL A 254 -19.27 -8.47 -16.01
CA VAL A 254 -20.56 -9.14 -15.73
C VAL A 254 -21.68 -8.14 -15.41
N HIS A 255 -21.34 -6.95 -14.87
CA HIS A 255 -22.32 -5.88 -14.64
C HIS A 255 -22.67 -5.10 -15.92
N GLY A 256 -21.88 -5.22 -16.98
CA GLY A 256 -22.03 -4.46 -18.21
C GLY A 256 -21.80 -2.96 -17.97
N GLY A 257 -22.58 -2.09 -18.63
CA GLY A 257 -22.46 -0.63 -18.44
C GLY A 257 -22.61 -0.16 -17.00
N ALA A 258 -23.38 -0.88 -16.17
CA ALA A 258 -23.51 -0.56 -14.74
C ALA A 258 -22.21 -0.76 -13.95
N GLY A 259 -21.31 -1.63 -14.42
CA GLY A 259 -20.03 -1.91 -13.76
C GLY A 259 -19.06 -0.73 -13.76
N VAL A 260 -19.22 0.20 -14.70
CA VAL A 260 -18.43 1.44 -14.80
C VAL A 260 -19.18 2.67 -14.28
N SER A 261 -20.41 2.49 -13.80
CA SER A 261 -21.25 3.55 -13.23
C SER A 261 -21.05 3.71 -11.73
N GLU A 262 -21.69 4.71 -11.14
CA GLU A 262 -21.67 4.96 -9.69
C GLU A 262 -22.68 4.11 -8.90
N ASP A 263 -23.59 3.39 -9.59
CA ASP A 263 -24.57 2.50 -8.95
C ASP A 263 -23.92 1.32 -8.22
N PHE A 264 -22.68 0.98 -8.61
CA PHE A 264 -21.90 -0.11 -8.04
C PHE A 264 -20.49 0.36 -7.68
N PRO A 265 -19.88 -0.17 -6.61
CA PRO A 265 -18.56 0.26 -6.16
C PRO A 265 -17.40 -0.21 -7.07
N LEU A 266 -17.70 -0.92 -8.16
CA LEU A 266 -16.71 -1.67 -8.95
C LEU A 266 -15.67 -0.78 -9.64
N ALA A 267 -16.09 0.36 -10.20
CA ALA A 267 -15.17 1.32 -10.82
C ALA A 267 -14.16 1.90 -9.79
N GLN A 268 -14.66 2.26 -8.59
CA GLN A 268 -13.82 2.72 -7.49
C GLN A 268 -12.88 1.62 -6.97
N MET A 269 -13.40 0.39 -6.85
CA MET A 269 -12.58 -0.77 -6.48
C MET A 269 -11.45 -0.99 -7.49
N TYR A 270 -11.73 -0.86 -8.80
CA TYR A 270 -10.74 -1.02 -9.86
C TYR A 270 -9.66 0.06 -9.79
N ALA A 271 -10.07 1.33 -9.65
CA ALA A 271 -9.15 2.45 -9.47
C ALA A 271 -8.21 2.21 -8.29
N TYR A 272 -8.76 1.82 -7.13
CA TYR A 272 -7.98 1.49 -5.93
C TYR A 272 -6.97 0.37 -6.19
N VAL A 273 -7.40 -0.81 -6.65
CA VAL A 273 -6.49 -1.96 -6.83
C VAL A 273 -5.47 -1.72 -7.93
N ARG A 274 -5.80 -0.90 -8.95
CA ARG A 274 -4.87 -0.53 -10.00
C ARG A 274 -3.72 0.34 -9.48
N THR A 275 -3.97 1.20 -8.49
CA THR A 275 -2.90 1.98 -7.84
C THR A 275 -1.93 1.08 -7.06
N LEU A 276 -2.39 -0.04 -6.52
CA LEU A 276 -1.54 -0.97 -5.75
C LEU A 276 -0.45 -1.62 -6.60
N ARG A 277 -0.54 -1.58 -7.93
CA ARG A 277 0.52 -2.03 -8.84
C ARG A 277 1.63 -1.00 -9.06
N LEU A 278 1.49 0.20 -8.48
CA LEU A 278 2.44 1.31 -8.55
C LEU A 278 2.90 1.74 -7.15
N ALA A 279 1.94 1.92 -6.24
CA ALA A 279 2.17 2.28 -4.85
C ALA A 279 3.04 1.23 -4.13
N ASP A 280 3.87 1.68 -3.19
CA ASP A 280 4.84 0.86 -2.45
C ASP A 280 5.79 0.01 -3.33
N GLY A 281 6.01 0.45 -4.56
CA GLY A 281 6.91 -0.14 -5.54
C GLY A 281 6.13 -0.79 -6.70
N PRO A 282 6.46 -0.42 -7.97
CA PRO A 282 5.88 -1.04 -9.15
C PRO A 282 6.16 -2.54 -9.24
N ASP A 283 5.27 -3.28 -9.90
CA ASP A 283 5.38 -4.73 -10.10
C ASP A 283 6.77 -5.14 -10.62
N GLU A 284 7.31 -4.40 -11.58
CA GLU A 284 8.56 -4.71 -12.28
C GLU A 284 9.78 -4.65 -11.33
N VAL A 285 9.77 -3.70 -10.39
CA VAL A 285 10.82 -3.58 -9.37
C VAL A 285 10.81 -4.78 -8.43
N HIS A 286 9.62 -5.27 -8.06
CA HIS A 286 9.48 -6.46 -7.23
C HIS A 286 9.88 -7.72 -8.00
N LEU A 287 9.51 -7.85 -9.27
CA LEU A 287 9.91 -8.96 -10.13
C LEU A 287 11.44 -9.05 -10.26
N SER A 288 12.14 -7.95 -10.52
CA SER A 288 13.61 -7.95 -10.54
C SER A 288 14.21 -8.35 -9.19
N SER A 289 13.61 -7.92 -8.07
CA SER A 289 14.06 -8.33 -6.74
C SER A 289 13.83 -9.82 -6.49
N ILE A 290 12.70 -10.38 -6.93
CA ILE A 290 12.38 -11.80 -6.81
C ILE A 290 13.38 -12.63 -7.61
N ALA A 291 13.61 -12.27 -8.88
CA ALA A 291 14.53 -12.99 -9.76
C ALA A 291 15.95 -13.07 -9.18
N ARG A 292 16.47 -11.95 -8.66
CA ARG A 292 17.79 -11.89 -8.02
C ARG A 292 17.87 -12.76 -6.77
N LEU A 293 16.84 -12.76 -5.93
CA LEU A 293 16.79 -13.59 -4.71
C LEU A 293 16.66 -15.08 -5.06
N GLU A 294 15.82 -15.41 -6.03
CA GLU A 294 15.66 -16.79 -6.52
C GLU A 294 16.99 -17.34 -7.05
N LEU A 295 17.69 -16.60 -7.90
CA LEU A 295 18.99 -17.03 -8.43
C LEU A 295 20.01 -17.26 -7.31
N THR A 296 20.04 -16.37 -6.31
CA THR A 296 20.92 -16.51 -5.15
C THR A 296 20.61 -17.79 -4.36
N ASP A 297 19.32 -18.07 -4.13
CA ASP A 297 18.88 -19.28 -3.41
C ASP A 297 19.24 -20.56 -4.20
N GLN A 298 19.04 -20.56 -5.52
CA GLN A 298 19.38 -21.70 -6.37
C GLN A 298 20.88 -21.97 -6.41
N LEU A 299 21.71 -20.94 -6.58
CA LEU A 299 23.16 -21.09 -6.58
C LEU A 299 23.69 -21.64 -5.24
N ARG A 300 23.14 -21.18 -4.11
CA ARG A 300 23.48 -21.72 -2.79
C ARG A 300 23.12 -23.20 -2.66
N ARG A 301 21.95 -23.61 -3.15
CA ARG A 301 21.53 -25.03 -3.13
C ARG A 301 22.41 -25.90 -4.00
N THR A 302 22.81 -25.42 -5.18
CA THR A 302 23.72 -26.14 -6.06
C THR A 302 25.10 -26.30 -5.43
N ALA A 303 25.65 -25.23 -4.85
CA ALA A 303 26.93 -25.29 -4.14
C ALA A 303 26.91 -26.25 -2.95
N ALA A 304 25.78 -26.38 -2.25
CA ALA A 304 25.63 -27.32 -1.14
C ALA A 304 25.47 -28.80 -1.56
N LYS A 305 25.30 -29.08 -2.85
CA LYS A 305 25.23 -30.45 -3.41
C LYS A 305 26.59 -30.95 -3.91
N LEU A 306 27.57 -30.07 -4.05
CA LEU A 306 28.94 -30.36 -4.44
C LEU A 306 29.78 -30.59 -3.18
#